data_AF-A0AAN7V4C5-F1
#
_entry.id   AF-A0AAN7V4C5-F1
#
_cell.length_a   1.000
_cell.length_b   1.000
_cell.length_c   1.000
_cell.angle_alpha   90.00
_cell.angle_beta   90.00
_cell.angle_gamma   90.00
#
_symmetry.space_group_name_H-M   'P 1'
#
loop_
_entity.id
_entity.type
_entity.pdbx_description
1 polymer ?
#
loop_
_entity_poly.entity_id
_entity_poly.type
_entity_poly.pdbx_seq_one_letter_code
_entity_poly.pdbx_strand_id
1 'polypeptide(L)'
;MFRAATVLKQASANATEAATEDQASDHSHQTKPRRASFQLDITEDLPTADQMQTILEYVGKNKISSVINGTSTVREALKKFKENVDNLQRPLIVDWNNGRALVSDKESEILKMLGQSNQK
;
A
#
# COMPACT_ATOMS: atom_id res chain seq x y z
N MET A 1 -7.49 -1.24 -16.29
CA MET A 1 -7.86 -0.77 -14.93
C MET A 1 -7.21 -1.71 -13.91
N PHE A 2 -6.37 -1.21 -13.01
CA PHE A 2 -5.65 -2.04 -12.04
C PHE A 2 -6.61 -2.52 -10.94
N ARG A 3 -6.69 -3.84 -10.70
CA ARG A 3 -7.55 -4.43 -9.65
C ARG A 3 -7.27 -3.85 -8.27
N ALA A 4 -5.99 -3.61 -7.96
CA ALA A 4 -5.56 -2.96 -6.72
C ALA A 4 -6.27 -1.62 -6.47
N ALA A 5 -6.37 -0.77 -7.49
CA ALA A 5 -7.02 0.54 -7.38
C ALA A 5 -8.51 0.42 -7.05
N THR A 6 -9.21 -0.56 -7.64
CA THR A 6 -10.62 -0.83 -7.35
C THR A 6 -10.81 -1.28 -5.91
N VAL A 7 -9.99 -2.22 -5.43
CA VAL A 7 -10.02 -2.72 -4.05
C VAL A 7 -9.75 -1.59 -3.06
N LEU A 8 -8.71 -0.78 -3.29
CA LEU A 8 -8.37 0.35 -2.43
C LEU A 8 -9.48 1.40 -2.39
N LYS A 9 -10.10 1.72 -3.54
CA LYS A 9 -11.23 2.66 -3.59
C LYS A 9 -12.42 2.15 -2.79
N GLN A 10 -12.80 0.89 -2.99
CA GLN A 10 -13.89 0.27 -2.25
C GLN A 10 -13.60 0.22 -0.75
N ALA A 11 -12.38 -0.13 -0.35
CA ALA A 11 -11.97 -0.14 1.04
C ALA A 11 -12.04 1.26 1.68
N SER A 12 -11.65 2.31 0.94
CA SER A 12 -11.72 3.70 1.42
C SER A 12 -13.17 4.21 1.58
N ALA A 13 -14.06 3.89 0.63
CA ALA A 13 -15.48 4.22 0.70
C ALA A 13 -16.15 3.54 1.91
N ASN A 14 -15.94 2.23 2.05
CA ASN A 14 -16.48 1.43 3.15
C ASN A 14 -16.00 1.92 4.53
N ALA A 15 -14.77 2.43 4.64
CA ALA A 15 -14.24 2.97 5.89
C ALA A 15 -14.90 4.31 6.27
N THR A 16 -15.23 5.14 5.27
CA THR A 16 -15.88 6.45 5.47
C THR A 16 -17.35 6.29 5.85
N GLU A 17 -18.06 5.37 5.20
CA GLU A 17 -19.46 5.07 5.52
C GLU A 17 -19.61 4.51 6.94
N ALA A 18 -18.79 3.51 7.31
CA ALA A 18 -18.82 2.93 8.66
C ALA A 18 -18.48 3.95 9.76
N ALA A 19 -17.59 4.90 9.48
CA ALA A 19 -17.27 5.98 10.43
C ALA A 19 -18.45 6.95 10.64
N THR A 20 -19.37 7.07 9.68
CA THR A 20 -20.53 7.97 9.80
C THR A 20 -21.67 7.29 10.54
N GLU A 21 -21.91 6.00 10.27
CA GLU A 21 -22.99 5.21 10.90
C GLU A 21 -22.74 4.97 12.40
N ASP A 22 -21.49 4.70 12.79
CA ASP A 22 -21.06 4.44 14.18
C ASP A 22 -20.94 5.72 15.04
N GLN A 23 -21.08 6.91 14.43
CA GLN A 23 -21.14 8.20 15.15
C GLN A 23 -22.58 8.68 15.38
N ALA A 24 -23.55 8.14 14.64
CA ALA A 24 -24.98 8.44 14.81
C ALA A 24 -25.69 7.41 15.72
N SER A 25 -25.04 6.27 15.98
CA SER A 25 -25.58 5.14 16.74
C SER A 25 -24.83 4.99 18.06
N ASP A 26 -25.58 4.86 19.14
CA ASP A 26 -25.19 4.85 20.55
C ASP A 26 -23.98 3.95 20.93
N HIS A 27 -23.23 4.39 21.94
CA HIS A 27 -22.04 3.74 22.48
C HIS A 27 -22.38 2.49 23.31
N SER A 28 -22.42 1.31 22.69
CA SER A 28 -22.22 0.08 23.46
C SER A 28 -21.50 -0.99 22.64
N HIS A 29 -20.27 -1.29 23.07
CA HIS A 29 -19.52 -2.51 22.79
C HIS A 29 -19.32 -2.92 21.31
N GLN A 30 -18.62 -2.10 20.52
CA GLN A 30 -18.09 -2.55 19.22
C GLN A 30 -16.63 -2.98 19.35
N THR A 31 -16.39 -4.22 19.81
CA THR A 31 -15.05 -4.87 19.81
C THR A 31 -14.69 -5.47 18.44
N LYS A 32 -15.01 -4.77 17.34
CA LYS A 32 -14.47 -5.10 16.02
C LYS A 32 -13.26 -4.20 15.77
N PRO A 33 -12.13 -4.71 15.24
CA PRO A 33 -11.00 -3.86 14.92
C PRO A 33 -11.49 -2.73 14.01
N ARG A 34 -11.42 -1.51 14.53
CA ARG A 34 -11.87 -0.29 13.87
C ARG A 34 -11.20 -0.24 12.50
N ARG A 35 -12.00 -0.32 11.44
CA ARG A 35 -11.47 -0.18 10.07
C ARG A 35 -10.80 1.19 10.00
N ALA A 36 -9.50 1.22 9.77
CA ALA A 36 -8.77 2.48 9.67
C ALA A 36 -9.27 3.23 8.43
N SER A 37 -9.78 4.44 8.61
CA SER A 37 -9.96 5.38 7.50
C SER A 37 -8.58 5.80 7.00
N PHE A 38 -8.43 5.90 5.68
CA PHE A 38 -7.18 6.33 5.07
C PHE A 38 -7.48 7.17 3.82
N GLN A 39 -6.57 8.11 3.53
CA GLN A 39 -6.58 8.86 2.28
C GLN A 39 -5.99 7.97 1.18
N LEU A 40 -6.76 7.70 0.13
CA LEU A 40 -6.26 7.00 -1.05
C LEU A 40 -5.78 8.02 -2.08
N ASP A 41 -4.48 7.97 -2.39
CA ASP A 41 -3.89 8.69 -3.50
C ASP A 41 -3.41 7.69 -4.56
N ILE A 42 -3.79 7.92 -5.82
CA ILE A 42 -3.41 7.09 -6.95
C ILE A 42 -2.74 8.02 -7.96
N THR A 43 -1.44 7.86 -8.13
CA THR A 43 -0.66 8.57 -9.13
C THR A 43 -0.10 7.61 -10.17
N GLU A 44 -0.08 8.04 -11.43
CA GLU A 44 0.62 7.36 -12.51
C GLU A 44 2.05 7.90 -12.67
N ASP A 45 2.34 9.05 -12.04
CA ASP A 45 3.63 9.72 -12.09
C ASP A 45 4.73 8.88 -11.44
N LEU A 46 5.96 9.17 -11.86
CA LEU A 46 7.13 8.50 -11.34
C LEU A 46 7.47 9.04 -9.95
N PRO A 47 7.76 8.17 -8.97
CA PRO A 47 8.25 8.63 -7.68
C PRO A 47 9.61 9.30 -7.85
N THR A 48 9.91 10.29 -7.01
CA THR A 48 11.25 10.88 -6.96
C THR A 48 12.28 9.86 -6.46
N ALA A 49 13.57 10.09 -6.69
CA ALA A 49 14.62 9.18 -6.22
C ALA A 49 14.60 8.99 -4.70
N ASP A 50 14.28 10.04 -3.94
CA ASP A 50 14.22 10.00 -2.47
C ASP A 50 12.97 9.24 -1.98
N GLN A 51 11.84 9.43 -2.66
CA GLN A 51 10.64 8.61 -2.41
C GLN A 51 10.92 7.13 -2.71
N MET A 52 11.58 6.85 -3.84
CA MET A 52 11.96 5.48 -4.22
C MET A 52 12.89 4.84 -3.19
N GLN A 53 13.86 5.60 -2.66
CA GLN A 53 14.73 5.12 -1.59
C GLN A 53 13.92 4.71 -0.36
N THR A 54 13.03 5.59 0.10
CA THR A 54 12.16 5.35 1.26
C THR A 54 11.28 4.12 1.06
N ILE A 55 10.72 3.96 -0.14
CA ILE A 55 9.91 2.79 -0.51
C ILE A 55 10.73 1.50 -0.42
N LEU A 56 11.95 1.49 -0.96
CA LEU A 56 12.82 0.30 -0.90
C LEU A 56 13.20 -0.06 0.54
N GLU A 57 13.32 0.93 1.42
CA GLU A 57 13.53 0.74 2.85
C GLU A 57 12.28 0.12 3.52
N TYR A 58 11.08 0.60 3.18
CA TYR A 58 9.80 0.06 3.67
C TYR A 58 9.51 -1.37 3.23
N VAL A 59 9.92 -1.72 2.00
CA VAL A 59 9.79 -3.10 1.49
C VAL A 59 10.74 -4.06 2.23
N GLY A 60 11.89 -3.56 2.65
CA GLY A 60 12.93 -4.32 3.33
C GLY A 60 13.82 -5.11 2.37
N LYS A 61 15.05 -5.38 2.80
CA LYS A 61 16.14 -5.94 1.98
C LYS A 61 15.75 -7.22 1.21
N ASN A 62 14.95 -8.08 1.83
CA ASN A 62 14.58 -9.38 1.26
C ASN A 62 13.57 -9.30 0.11
N LYS A 63 12.94 -8.14 -0.10
CA LYS A 63 11.88 -7.94 -1.09
C LYS A 63 12.22 -6.85 -2.10
N ILE A 64 13.42 -6.28 -2.06
CA ILE A 64 13.89 -5.27 -3.03
C ILE A 64 13.75 -5.78 -4.48
N SER A 65 14.06 -7.05 -4.71
CA SER A 65 13.93 -7.69 -6.02
C SER A 65 12.49 -7.75 -6.55
N SER A 66 11.48 -7.72 -5.67
CA SER A 66 10.07 -7.67 -6.07
C SER A 66 9.63 -6.28 -6.53
N VAL A 67 10.39 -5.23 -6.17
CA VAL A 67 10.12 -3.85 -6.60
C VAL A 67 10.87 -3.55 -7.88
N ILE A 68 12.14 -3.96 -7.96
CA ILE A 68 13.02 -3.76 -9.11
C ILE A 68 13.74 -5.06 -9.43
N ASN A 69 13.44 -5.62 -10.60
CA ASN A 69 13.93 -6.92 -11.02
C ASN A 69 15.47 -6.99 -11.08
N GLY A 70 16.01 -8.10 -10.58
CA GLY A 70 17.45 -8.38 -10.61
C GLY A 70 18.27 -7.42 -9.76
N THR A 71 17.74 -6.98 -8.62
CA THR A 71 18.48 -6.19 -7.63
C THR A 71 18.32 -6.81 -6.25
N SER A 72 19.37 -6.70 -5.44
CA SER A 72 19.37 -7.23 -4.07
C SER A 72 19.62 -6.15 -3.02
N THR A 73 20.05 -4.97 -3.46
CA THR A 73 20.40 -3.84 -2.60
C THR A 73 19.66 -2.57 -3.01
N VAL A 74 19.43 -1.68 -2.04
CA VAL A 74 18.77 -0.39 -2.27
C VAL A 74 19.54 0.44 -3.30
N ARG A 75 20.88 0.43 -3.21
CA ARG A 75 21.75 1.18 -4.14
C ARG A 75 21.61 0.68 -5.58
N GLU A 76 21.61 -0.62 -5.80
CA GLU A 76 21.43 -1.21 -7.14
C GLU A 76 20.03 -0.93 -7.69
N ALA A 77 19.00 -1.07 -6.85
CA ALA A 77 17.63 -0.77 -7.18
C ALA A 77 17.46 0.69 -7.61
N LEU A 78 18.00 1.65 -6.85
CA LEU A 78 17.98 3.06 -7.20
C LEU A 78 18.74 3.36 -8.49
N LYS A 79 19.89 2.71 -8.72
CA LYS A 79 20.64 2.87 -9.97
C LYS A 79 19.80 2.41 -11.16
N LYS A 80 19.22 1.21 -11.11
CA LYS A 80 18.37 0.67 -12.18
C LYS A 80 17.09 1.47 -12.39
N PHE A 81 16.50 2.01 -11.33
CA PHE A 81 15.35 2.90 -11.42
C PHE A 81 15.68 4.18 -12.22
N LYS A 82 16.83 4.79 -11.93
CA LYS A 82 17.31 5.99 -12.64
C LYS A 82 17.68 5.72 -14.09
N GLU A 83 18.21 4.53 -14.38
CA GLU A 83 18.56 4.11 -15.74
C GLU A 83 17.31 3.80 -16.58
N ASN A 84 16.35 3.07 -16.02
CA ASN A 84 15.09 2.76 -16.66
C ASN A 84 13.98 2.52 -15.62
N VAL A 85 13.00 3.41 -15.65
CA VAL A 85 11.82 3.39 -14.77
C VAL A 85 10.88 2.22 -15.06
N ASP A 86 10.94 1.62 -16.24
CA ASP A 86 10.13 0.44 -16.61
C ASP A 86 10.55 -0.81 -15.82
N ASN A 87 11.71 -0.77 -15.15
CA ASN A 87 12.13 -1.83 -14.23
C ASN A 87 11.25 -1.88 -12.97
N LEU A 88 10.54 -0.79 -12.65
CA LEU A 88 9.65 -0.70 -11.50
C LEU A 88 8.43 -1.60 -11.73
N GLN A 89 8.25 -2.57 -10.84
CA GLN A 89 7.08 -3.42 -10.87
C GLN A 89 5.84 -2.65 -10.39
N ARG A 90 4.76 -2.77 -11.16
CA ARG A 90 3.47 -2.11 -10.91
C ARG A 90 2.36 -3.15 -10.83
N PRO A 91 1.31 -2.94 -10.01
CA PRO A 91 1.08 -1.78 -9.15
C PRO A 91 1.94 -1.81 -7.88
N LEU A 92 2.46 -0.63 -7.49
CA LEU A 92 3.19 -0.42 -6.24
C LEU A 92 2.28 0.32 -5.28
N ILE A 93 2.12 -0.23 -4.07
CA ILE A 93 1.25 0.30 -3.03
C ILE A 93 2.13 0.66 -1.84
N VAL A 94 1.96 1.88 -1.33
CA VAL A 94 2.78 2.44 -0.26
C VAL A 94 1.88 2.96 0.85
N ASP A 95 2.12 2.51 2.08
CA ASP A 95 1.51 2.99 3.32
C ASP A 95 2.56 3.82 4.04
N TRP A 96 2.51 5.13 3.79
CA TRP A 96 3.41 6.11 4.37
C TRP A 96 3.26 6.23 5.89
N ASN A 97 2.08 5.92 6.44
CA ASN A 97 1.82 6.04 7.88
C ASN A 97 2.46 4.90 8.68
N ASN A 98 2.45 3.68 8.13
CA ASN A 98 3.02 2.50 8.80
C ASN A 98 4.39 2.09 8.26
N GLY A 99 4.95 2.83 7.30
CA GLY A 99 6.25 2.55 6.71
C GLY A 99 6.32 1.20 5.99
N ARG A 100 5.28 0.88 5.22
CA ARG A 100 5.18 -0.40 4.49
C ARG A 100 4.94 -0.15 3.01
N ALA A 101 5.53 -0.98 2.17
CA ALA A 101 5.25 -0.97 0.74
C ALA A 101 5.15 -2.41 0.22
N LEU A 102 4.33 -2.60 -0.81
CA LEU A 102 4.17 -3.89 -1.47
C LEU A 102 3.88 -3.71 -2.96
N VAL A 103 4.36 -4.67 -3.75
CA VAL A 103 4.04 -4.79 -5.17
C VAL A 103 3.11 -5.97 -5.33
N SER A 104 1.82 -5.70 -5.49
CA SER A 104 0.81 -6.74 -5.63
C SER A 104 -0.50 -6.17 -6.14
N ASP A 105 -1.18 -6.94 -6.98
CA ASP A 105 -2.57 -6.72 -7.37
C ASP A 105 -3.54 -7.62 -6.59
N LYS A 106 -3.04 -8.46 -5.69
CA LYS A 106 -3.84 -9.42 -4.92
C LYS A 106 -4.58 -8.72 -3.80
N GLU A 107 -5.90 -8.74 -3.89
CA GLU A 107 -6.81 -8.20 -2.88
C GLU A 107 -6.45 -8.63 -1.45
N SER A 108 -6.18 -9.93 -1.23
CA SER A 108 -5.84 -10.44 0.11
C SER A 108 -4.59 -9.80 0.73
N GLU A 109 -3.60 -9.41 -0.07
CA GLU A 109 -2.38 -8.74 0.42
C GLU A 109 -2.66 -7.27 0.73
N ILE A 110 -3.47 -6.62 -0.11
CA ILE A 110 -3.94 -5.26 0.11
C ILE A 110 -4.78 -5.17 1.39
N LEU A 111 -5.74 -6.06 1.59
CA LEU A 111 -6.56 -6.10 2.80
C LEU A 111 -5.71 -6.38 4.06
N LYS A 112 -4.70 -7.26 3.96
CA LYS A 112 -3.74 -7.47 5.06
C LYS A 112 -2.97 -6.20 5.41
N MET A 113 -2.52 -5.45 4.40
CA MET A 113 -1.82 -4.18 4.59
C MET A 113 -2.71 -3.16 5.29
N LEU A 114 -3.98 -3.06 4.90
CA LEU A 114 -4.97 -2.19 5.53
C LEU A 114 -5.41 -2.65 6.94
N GLY A 115 -4.90 -3.78 7.45
CA GLY A 115 -5.36 -4.37 8.70
C GLY A 115 -6.80 -4.90 8.64
N GLN A 116 -7.36 -5.05 7.44
CA GLN A 116 -8.70 -5.56 7.18
C GLN A 116 -8.74 -7.08 6.99
N SER A 117 -7.59 -7.76 7.06
CA SER A 117 -7.59 -9.21 7.15
C SER A 117 -8.03 -9.63 8.55
N ASN A 118 -9.23 -10.19 8.68
CA ASN A 118 -9.59 -10.99 9.84
C ASN A 118 -8.61 -12.17 9.92
N GLN A 119 -7.53 -12.00 10.69
CA GLN A 119 -6.75 -13.13 11.19
C GLN A 119 -7.59 -13.76 12.31
N LYS A 120 -7.80 -15.08 12.16
CA LYS A 120 -8.69 -15.96 12.94
C LYS A 120 -8.75 -15.68 14.44
#